data_AF-A0A1B9IB34-F1
#
_entry.id   AF-A0A1B9IB34-F1
#
_cell.length_a   1.000
_cell.length_b   1.000
_cell.length_c   1.000
_cell.angle_alpha   90.00
_cell.angle_beta   90.00
_cell.angle_gamma   90.00
#
_symmetry.space_group_name_H-M   'P 1'
#
loop_
_entity.id
_entity.type
_entity.pdbx_description
1 polymer ?
#
loop_
_entity_poly.entity_id
_entity_poly.type
_entity_poly.pdbx_seq_one_letter_code
_entity_poly.pdbx_strand_id
1 'polypeptide(L)'
;MYYTKLTIALFTSLFVSVSASPFQRDFPGPVEVIRPENITTEEFKQEFLELCPKYYGESEITDKPIFVFEDFQESFDQDTWQGRKADVSCIYQYPTAEYQNIGVDVAMALGGDGIVHTLPVEDSSDAPQ
;
A
#
# COMPACT_ATOMS: atom_id res chain seq x y z
N MET A 1 20.89 60.72 -37.50
CA MET A 1 21.42 59.34 -37.59
C MET A 1 21.40 58.73 -36.20
N TYR A 2 20.69 57.62 -36.07
CA TYR A 2 20.43 56.85 -34.85
C TYR A 2 21.70 56.15 -34.33
N TYR A 3 21.80 55.94 -33.02
CA TYR A 3 22.14 54.61 -32.44
C TYR A 3 22.11 54.65 -30.91
N THR A 4 21.01 54.18 -30.31
CA THR A 4 20.96 53.83 -28.89
C THR A 4 21.29 52.34 -28.79
N LYS A 5 22.44 51.99 -28.18
CA LYS A 5 22.83 50.59 -27.97
C LYS A 5 22.00 50.01 -26.83
N LEU A 6 21.10 49.09 -27.18
CA LEU A 6 20.30 48.32 -26.23
C LEU A 6 21.09 47.06 -25.85
N THR A 7 21.66 47.01 -24.64
CA THR A 7 22.28 45.80 -24.09
C THR A 7 21.21 44.96 -23.39
N ILE A 8 20.79 43.88 -24.04
CA ILE A 8 19.88 42.87 -23.47
C ILE A 8 20.72 41.92 -22.62
N ALA A 9 20.43 41.86 -21.32
CA ALA A 9 21.03 40.92 -20.37
C ALA A 9 20.43 39.52 -20.58
N LEU A 10 21.28 38.52 -20.88
CA LEU A 10 20.89 37.11 -20.84
C LEU A 10 20.99 36.61 -19.39
N PHE A 11 19.83 36.38 -18.76
CA PHE A 11 19.72 35.51 -17.60
C PHE A 11 19.49 34.08 -18.11
N THR A 12 20.56 33.28 -18.19
CA THR A 12 20.43 31.83 -18.37
C THR A 12 20.21 31.18 -17.01
N SER A 13 18.96 30.93 -16.66
CA SER A 13 18.59 30.10 -15.53
C SER A 13 18.96 28.64 -15.81
N LEU A 14 19.87 28.09 -15.01
CA LEU A 14 20.09 26.64 -14.92
C LEU A 14 18.84 26.01 -14.29
N PHE A 15 17.98 25.39 -15.10
CA PHE A 15 17.02 24.42 -14.61
C PHE A 15 17.78 23.12 -14.35
N VAL A 16 18.18 22.90 -13.09
CA VAL A 16 18.61 21.58 -12.63
C VAL A 16 17.34 20.76 -12.43
N SER A 17 16.92 20.07 -13.48
CA SER A 17 15.88 19.04 -13.39
C SER A 17 16.48 17.84 -12.64
N VAL A 18 16.42 17.86 -11.31
CA VAL A 18 16.62 16.64 -10.51
C VAL A 18 15.46 15.71 -10.87
N SER A 19 15.70 14.81 -11.83
CA SER A 19 14.83 13.66 -12.04
C SER A 19 15.03 12.74 -10.86
N ALA A 20 14.22 12.90 -9.82
CA ALA A 20 14.03 11.86 -8.83
C ALA A 20 13.44 10.66 -9.56
N SER A 21 14.27 9.68 -9.88
CA SER A 21 13.79 8.37 -10.30
C SER A 21 12.97 7.84 -9.12
N PRO A 22 11.67 7.50 -9.29
CA PRO A 22 10.91 6.93 -8.20
C PRO A 22 11.57 5.59 -7.90
N PHE A 23 12.16 5.46 -6.72
CA PHE A 23 12.59 4.16 -6.21
C PHE A 23 11.36 3.24 -6.22
N GLN A 24 11.27 2.38 -7.23
CA GLN A 24 10.35 1.25 -7.23
C GLN A 24 10.84 0.32 -6.11
N ARG A 25 10.29 0.51 -4.91
CA ARG A 25 10.39 -0.47 -3.85
C ARG A 25 9.41 -1.59 -4.21
N ASP A 26 9.90 -2.82 -4.31
CA ASP A 26 9.08 -4.01 -4.44
C ASP A 26 8.34 -4.26 -3.13
N PHE A 27 7.21 -3.56 -2.95
CA PHE A 27 6.30 -3.84 -1.85
C PHE A 27 5.39 -5.01 -2.24
N PRO A 28 5.02 -5.88 -1.28
CA PRO A 28 3.94 -6.84 -1.49
C PRO A 28 2.68 -6.09 -1.94
N GLY A 29 1.94 -6.70 -2.88
CA GLY A 29 0.70 -6.11 -3.38
C GLY A 29 -0.39 -6.02 -2.31
N PRO A 30 -1.51 -5.33 -2.64
CA PRO A 30 -2.69 -5.32 -1.81
C PRO A 30 -3.22 -6.74 -1.55
N VAL A 31 -3.87 -6.92 -0.40
CA VAL A 31 -4.53 -8.16 0.00
C VAL A 31 -6.02 -7.91 0.14
N GLU A 32 -6.83 -8.87 -0.30
CA GLU A 32 -8.28 -8.76 -0.23
C GLU A 32 -8.78 -9.11 1.18
N VAL A 33 -9.61 -8.25 1.75
CA VAL A 33 -10.22 -8.43 3.09
C VAL A 33 -11.72 -8.20 3.05
N ILE A 34 -12.43 -8.75 4.04
CA ILE A 34 -13.87 -8.60 4.23
C ILE A 34 -14.11 -7.84 5.52
N ARG A 35 -14.85 -6.73 5.46
CA ARG A 35 -15.30 -6.00 6.66
C ARG A 35 -16.34 -6.80 7.46
N PRO A 36 -16.44 -6.61 8.78
CA PRO A 36 -17.49 -7.26 9.56
C PRO A 36 -18.89 -6.71 9.24
N GLU A 37 -19.92 -7.49 9.58
CA GLU A 37 -21.33 -7.20 9.22
C GLU A 37 -21.94 -6.03 9.99
N ASN A 38 -21.37 -5.71 11.15
CA ASN A 38 -21.94 -4.79 12.12
C ASN A 38 -21.48 -3.33 11.95
N ILE A 39 -20.54 -3.04 11.04
CA ILE A 39 -20.01 -1.69 10.80
C ILE A 39 -20.08 -1.32 9.31
N THR A 40 -20.05 -0.03 9.00
CA THR A 40 -20.08 0.45 7.61
C THR A 40 -18.70 0.32 6.94
N THR A 41 -18.64 0.36 5.60
CA THR A 41 -17.36 0.37 4.88
C THR A 41 -16.50 1.59 5.25
N GLU A 42 -17.12 2.76 5.40
CA GLU A 42 -16.42 3.99 5.77
C GLU A 42 -15.86 3.91 7.21
N GLU A 43 -16.63 3.36 8.14
CA GLU A 43 -16.18 3.11 9.52
C GLU A 43 -15.01 2.12 9.56
N PHE A 44 -15.14 0.99 8.87
CA PHE A 44 -14.06 0.00 8.75
C PHE A 44 -12.80 0.61 8.13
N LYS A 45 -12.95 1.41 7.07
CA LYS A 45 -11.83 2.13 6.44
C LYS A 45 -11.13 3.07 7.41
N GLN A 46 -11.90 3.88 8.16
CA GLN A 46 -11.32 4.80 9.13
C GLN A 46 -10.55 4.06 10.23
N GLU A 47 -11.16 3.00 10.80
CA GLU A 47 -10.51 2.19 11.82
C GLU A 47 -9.27 1.46 11.29
N PHE A 48 -9.32 0.97 10.04
CA PHE A 48 -8.18 0.33 9.38
C PHE A 48 -7.00 1.30 9.22
N LEU A 49 -7.27 2.48 8.67
CA LEU A 49 -6.25 3.52 8.45
C LEU A 49 -5.71 4.06 9.78
N GLU A 50 -6.52 4.07 10.84
CA GLU A 50 -6.05 4.46 12.18
C GLU A 50 -5.19 3.37 12.85
N LEU A 51 -5.61 2.11 12.77
CA LEU A 51 -4.95 1.00 13.45
C LEU A 51 -3.66 0.58 12.74
N CYS A 52 -3.65 0.58 11.41
CA CYS A 52 -2.52 0.11 10.60
C CYS A 52 -1.18 0.70 11.05
N PRO A 53 -0.96 2.03 11.15
CA PRO A 53 0.33 2.58 11.57
C PRO A 53 0.67 2.30 13.04
N LYS A 54 -0.32 1.97 13.86
CA LYS A 54 -0.20 1.74 15.31
C LYS A 54 -0.13 0.25 15.67
N TYR A 55 -0.18 -0.67 14.69
CA TYR A 55 -0.39 -2.09 14.93
C TYR A 55 0.67 -2.71 15.86
N TYR A 56 1.95 -2.41 15.64
CA TYR A 56 3.05 -2.85 16.53
C TYR A 56 3.37 -1.87 17.68
N GLY A 57 2.56 -0.81 17.81
CA GLY A 57 2.74 0.31 18.74
C GLY A 57 3.85 1.28 18.32
N GLU A 58 3.89 2.45 18.96
CA GLU A 58 5.00 3.40 18.79
C GLU A 58 6.27 2.83 19.46
N SER A 59 7.38 2.77 18.72
CA SER A 59 8.64 2.32 19.30
C SER A 59 9.84 2.94 18.61
N GLU A 60 10.72 3.53 19.40
CA GLU A 60 12.05 3.99 18.97
C GLU A 60 13.08 2.85 18.91
N ILE A 61 12.64 1.59 19.06
CA ILE A 61 13.50 0.40 19.16
C ILE A 61 13.62 -0.28 17.78
N THR A 62 14.85 -0.62 17.39
CA THR A 62 15.22 -1.22 16.08
C THR A 62 14.67 -2.63 15.83
N ASP A 63 14.09 -3.27 16.84
CA ASP A 63 13.71 -4.68 16.80
C ASP A 63 12.26 -4.90 16.38
N LYS A 64 11.47 -3.82 16.21
CA LYS A 64 10.10 -3.89 15.73
C LYS A 64 10.00 -3.56 14.25
N PRO A 65 8.99 -4.11 13.54
CA PRO A 65 8.70 -3.67 12.18
C PRO A 65 8.38 -2.17 12.15
N ILE A 66 8.94 -1.47 11.17
CA ILE A 66 8.76 -0.04 10.95
C ILE A 66 7.62 0.17 9.96
N PHE A 67 6.64 0.97 10.33
CA PHE A 67 5.54 1.34 9.45
C PHE A 67 6.06 2.08 8.21
N VAL A 68 5.58 1.70 7.03
CA VAL A 68 5.96 2.32 5.75
C VAL A 68 4.81 3.12 5.17
N PHE A 69 3.66 2.47 4.93
CA PHE A 69 2.46 3.10 4.41
C PHE A 69 1.23 2.19 4.57
N GLU A 70 0.07 2.80 4.45
CA GLU A 70 -1.23 2.17 4.38
C GLU A 70 -2.01 2.62 3.13
N ASP A 71 -2.88 1.75 2.63
CA ASP A 71 -3.87 2.07 1.60
C ASP A 71 -5.12 1.21 1.78
N PHE A 72 -6.26 1.76 1.35
CA PHE A 72 -7.56 1.10 1.45
C PHE A 72 -8.40 1.42 0.20
N GLN A 73 -8.71 0.39 -0.58
CA GLN A 73 -9.52 0.48 -1.78
C GLN A 73 -10.74 -0.42 -1.67
N GLU A 74 -11.94 0.14 -1.78
CA GLU A 74 -13.17 -0.65 -1.81
C GLU A 74 -13.24 -1.48 -3.10
N SER A 75 -13.63 -2.75 -2.96
CA SER A 75 -13.97 -3.60 -4.11
C SER A 75 -15.46 -3.46 -4.42
N PHE A 76 -15.74 -3.34 -5.72
CA PHE A 76 -17.10 -3.24 -6.28
C PHE A 76 -17.50 -4.53 -7.01
N ASP A 77 -16.82 -5.64 -6.71
CA ASP A 77 -17.10 -6.92 -7.34
C ASP A 77 -18.52 -7.41 -7.02
N GLN A 78 -19.12 -8.06 -8.01
CA GLN A 78 -20.47 -8.62 -7.92
C GLN A 78 -20.39 -10.09 -7.47
N ASP A 79 -19.97 -10.32 -6.23
CA ASP A 79 -19.89 -11.65 -5.63
C ASP A 79 -20.70 -11.74 -4.31
N THR A 80 -20.56 -12.86 -3.57
CA THR A 80 -21.27 -13.08 -2.31
C THR A 80 -20.90 -12.07 -1.21
N TRP A 81 -19.79 -11.35 -1.36
CA TRP A 81 -19.27 -10.36 -0.43
C TRP A 81 -19.42 -8.93 -0.95
N GLN A 82 -20.29 -8.71 -1.94
CA GLN A 82 -20.55 -7.40 -2.54
C GLN A 82 -20.76 -6.31 -1.48
N GLY A 83 -20.02 -5.20 -1.61
CA GLY A 83 -20.09 -4.06 -0.69
C GLY A 83 -19.43 -4.30 0.67
N ARG A 84 -18.72 -5.43 0.84
CA ARG A 84 -17.95 -5.76 2.05
C ARG A 84 -16.47 -6.03 1.78
N LYS A 85 -16.08 -6.22 0.52
CA LYS A 85 -14.70 -6.44 0.12
C LYS A 85 -13.91 -5.13 0.00
N ALA A 86 -12.65 -5.20 0.34
CA ALA A 86 -11.67 -4.16 0.07
C ALA A 86 -10.30 -4.78 -0.20
N ASP A 87 -9.56 -4.17 -1.10
CA ASP A 87 -8.13 -4.40 -1.26
C ASP A 87 -7.39 -3.45 -0.33
N VAL A 88 -6.54 -4.00 0.53
CA VAL A 88 -5.84 -3.22 1.55
C VAL A 88 -4.34 -3.43 1.49
N SER A 89 -3.61 -2.37 1.80
CA SER A 89 -2.17 -2.42 2.03
C SER A 89 -1.89 -1.87 3.42
N CYS A 90 -1.20 -2.64 4.25
CA CYS A 90 -0.62 -2.16 5.50
C CYS A 90 0.82 -2.65 5.54
N ILE A 91 1.74 -1.82 5.03
CA ILE A 91 3.11 -2.24 4.76
C ILE A 91 4.02 -1.86 5.93
N TYR A 92 4.72 -2.87 6.42
CA TYR A 92 5.77 -2.76 7.41
C TYR A 92 7.10 -3.26 6.85
N GLN A 93 8.20 -2.60 7.22
CA GLN A 93 9.56 -3.07 7.01
C GLN A 93 10.05 -3.80 8.25
N TYR A 94 10.37 -5.07 8.14
CA TYR A 94 10.90 -5.87 9.23
C TYR A 94 12.38 -5.56 9.47
N PRO A 95 12.93 -5.87 10.66
CA PRO A 95 14.36 -5.73 10.95
C PRO A 95 15.27 -6.49 9.97
N THR A 96 14.75 -7.53 9.30
CA THR A 96 15.42 -8.28 8.22
C THR A 96 15.50 -7.52 6.89
N ALA A 97 14.99 -6.29 6.83
CA ALA A 97 14.80 -5.45 5.64
C ALA A 97 13.73 -5.94 4.64
N GLU A 98 12.99 -7.00 4.97
CA GLU A 98 11.86 -7.48 4.18
C GLU A 98 10.63 -6.60 4.39
N TYR A 99 9.85 -6.37 3.32
CA TYR A 99 8.56 -5.70 3.40
C TYR A 99 7.44 -6.74 3.49
N GLN A 100 6.48 -6.53 4.39
CA GLN A 100 5.31 -7.38 4.52
C GLN A 100 4.04 -6.54 4.51
N ASN A 101 3.01 -7.02 3.82
CA ASN A 101 1.66 -6.51 3.94
C ASN A 101 0.93 -7.28 5.06
N ILE A 102 0.62 -6.59 6.16
CA ILE A 102 -0.11 -7.14 7.30
C ILE A 102 -1.60 -6.75 7.27
N GLY A 103 -2.12 -6.33 6.11
CA GLY A 103 -3.51 -5.85 5.98
C GLY A 103 -4.56 -6.85 6.44
N VAL A 104 -4.32 -8.15 6.25
CA VAL A 104 -5.20 -9.20 6.80
C VAL A 104 -5.20 -9.18 8.33
N ASP A 105 -4.03 -9.08 8.97
CA ASP A 105 -3.92 -9.09 10.43
C ASP A 105 -4.62 -7.87 11.06
N VAL A 106 -4.50 -6.71 10.41
CA VAL A 106 -5.20 -5.48 10.82
C VAL A 106 -6.72 -5.65 10.64
N ALA A 107 -7.17 -6.17 9.50
CA ALA A 107 -8.59 -6.41 9.24
C ALA A 107 -9.19 -7.38 10.26
N MET A 108 -8.49 -8.47 10.59
CA MET A 108 -8.91 -9.44 11.61
C MET A 108 -8.96 -8.82 13.01
N ALA A 109 -8.02 -7.94 13.36
CA ALA A 109 -8.03 -7.23 14.65
C ALA A 109 -9.27 -6.33 14.82
N LEU A 110 -9.82 -5.83 13.71
CA LEU A 110 -11.07 -5.06 13.65
C LEU A 110 -12.32 -5.95 13.53
N GLY A 111 -12.18 -7.27 13.60
CA GLY A 111 -13.28 -8.23 13.49
C GLY A 111 -13.68 -8.58 12.06
N GLY A 112 -12.94 -8.09 11.05
CA GLY A 112 -13.05 -8.53 9.67
C GLY A 112 -12.38 -9.88 9.42
N ASP A 113 -12.18 -10.20 8.14
CA ASP A 113 -11.54 -11.45 7.70
C ASP A 113 -10.63 -11.21 6.49
N GLY A 114 -9.67 -12.09 6.27
CA GLY A 114 -8.82 -12.10 5.08
C GLY A 114 -9.30 -13.13 4.06
N ILE A 115 -9.30 -12.78 2.77
CA ILE A 115 -9.56 -13.77 1.72
C ILE A 115 -8.24 -14.41 1.34
N VAL A 116 -8.02 -15.62 1.86
CA VAL A 116 -6.91 -16.46 1.37
C VAL A 116 -7.32 -16.99 0.01
N HIS A 117 -6.82 -16.37 -1.07
CA HIS A 117 -6.82 -17.02 -2.37
C HIS A 117 -5.87 -18.22 -2.28
N THR A 118 -6.39 -19.40 -1.95
CA THR A 118 -5.68 -20.64 -2.24
C THR A 118 -5.50 -20.68 -3.75
N LEU A 119 -4.29 -20.42 -4.24
CA LEU A 119 -3.94 -20.71 -5.63
C LEU A 119 -4.40 -22.14 -5.92
N PRO A 120 -5.07 -22.41 -7.07
CA PRO A 120 -5.38 -23.77 -7.43
C PRO A 120 -4.06 -24.55 -7.43
N VAL A 121 -4.03 -25.67 -6.71
CA VAL A 121 -2.94 -26.64 -6.80
C VAL A 121 -2.74 -26.92 -8.28
N GLU A 122 -1.59 -26.55 -8.84
CA GLU A 122 -1.21 -27.01 -10.17
C GLU A 122 -1.29 -28.53 -10.14
N ASP A 123 -2.26 -29.09 -10.85
CA ASP A 123 -2.41 -30.52 -11.08
C ASP A 123 -1.19 -30.97 -11.88
N SER A 124 -0.10 -31.27 -11.16
CA SER A 124 1.14 -31.77 -11.73
C SER A 124 0.82 -33.09 -12.41
N SER A 125 0.75 -33.04 -13.73
CA SER A 125 0.44 -34.17 -14.62
C SER A 125 1.65 -35.09 -14.78
N ASP A 126 2.24 -35.53 -13.66
CA ASP A 126 3.32 -36.51 -13.60
C ASP A 126 2.91 -37.70 -12.70
N ALA A 127 1.88 -38.42 -13.15
CA ALA A 127 1.68 -39.81 -12.75
C ALA A 127 2.11 -40.71 -13.93
N PRO A 128 3.19 -41.51 -13.80
CA PRO A 128 3.50 -42.50 -14.83
C PRO A 128 2.41 -43.58 -14.84
N GLN A 129 1.91 -43.88 -16.05
CA GLN A 129 1.00 -45.00 -16.32
C GLN A 129 1.66 -46.36 -16.03
#